data_AF-A0A0G0S906-F1
#
_entry.id   AF-A0A0G0S906-F1
#
_cell.length_a   1.000
_cell.length_b   1.000
_cell.length_c   1.000
_cell.angle_alpha   90.00
_cell.angle_beta   90.00
_cell.angle_gamma   90.00
#
_symmetry.space_group_name_H-M   'P 1'
#
loop_
_entity.id
_entity.type
_entity.pdbx_description
1 polymer ?
#
loop_
_entity_poly.entity_id
_entity_poly.type
_entity_poly.pdbx_seq_one_letter_code
_entity_poly.pdbx_strand_id
1 'polypeptide(L)'
;MNKYLINYKIATVAELIKSFNLGGYDFSSYTEEWWNCDAWVASKVIEANNAGEARYKFITDLIPQVEKCSVVSQCAFRIVANSYFIYKQNNNPDKVIFIYYVRDVGHTGLHFDTQEIEQLPKLDLIPNQKGLFYIMEAANASTFYTRLSMLLASAEGFAGEIRAKNQTRTDQTALENILGSELYKKLYSYGTGLRHKLFHGNIQAFDGLTEQIYDKLRTYLKTQFDIQLEENVVHPQRNFSDNFQYASTFEKLKDEKYLDLKLIEEVFDDDNPKKHETERLIFDGYVESPEDY
;
A
#
# COMPACT_ATOMS: atom_id res chain seq x y z
N MET A 1 17.26 -26.50 6.29
CA MET A 1 16.37 -25.33 6.37
C MET A 1 17.20 -24.14 6.81
N ASN A 2 17.02 -22.99 6.16
CA ASN A 2 17.77 -21.78 6.46
C ASN A 2 17.06 -20.98 7.55
N LYS A 3 17.81 -20.23 8.36
CA LYS A 3 17.32 -19.34 9.42
C LYS A 3 17.52 -17.90 8.98
N TYR A 4 16.43 -17.17 8.81
CA TYR A 4 16.44 -15.78 8.37
C TYR A 4 15.98 -14.88 9.50
N LEU A 5 16.88 -14.02 10.00
CA LEU A 5 16.50 -12.89 10.84
C LEU A 5 15.88 -11.81 9.95
N ILE A 6 14.71 -11.34 10.32
CA ILE A 6 14.02 -10.25 9.63
C ILE A 6 13.70 -9.17 10.66
N ASN A 7 14.17 -7.95 10.40
CA ASN A 7 13.71 -6.74 11.09
C ASN A 7 12.87 -5.92 10.13
N TYR A 8 11.67 -5.57 10.57
CA TYR A 8 10.67 -4.90 9.74
C TYR A 8 10.18 -3.64 10.43
N LYS A 9 10.29 -2.50 9.76
CA LYS A 9 9.76 -1.22 10.25
C LYS A 9 8.24 -1.21 10.10
N ILE A 10 7.55 -0.75 11.13
CA ILE A 10 6.10 -0.58 11.15
C ILE A 10 5.83 0.87 11.47
N ALA A 11 5.39 1.65 10.48
CA ALA A 11 4.97 3.02 10.72
C ALA A 11 3.73 3.03 11.62
N THR A 12 3.76 3.84 12.67
CA THR A 12 2.66 3.96 13.63
C THR A 12 2.77 5.25 14.40
N VAL A 13 1.63 5.83 14.80
CA VAL A 13 1.57 6.99 15.71
C VAL A 13 1.49 6.58 17.19
N ALA A 14 1.55 5.27 17.48
CA ALA A 14 1.59 4.77 18.84
C ALA A 14 3.01 4.88 19.40
N GLU A 15 3.16 5.43 20.60
CA GLU A 15 4.43 5.42 21.33
C GLU A 15 4.73 4.02 21.89
N LEU A 16 5.98 3.57 21.80
CA LEU A 16 6.42 2.32 22.44
C LEU A 16 7.41 2.58 23.59
N ILE A 17 6.87 2.66 24.81
CA ILE A 17 7.65 2.88 26.03
C ILE A 17 8.56 1.69 26.37
N LYS A 18 8.04 0.46 26.19
CA LYS A 18 8.72 -0.76 26.61
C LYS A 18 8.58 -1.85 25.54
N SER A 19 9.72 -2.37 25.11
CA SER A 19 9.77 -3.52 24.21
C SER A 19 9.02 -4.73 24.78
N PHE A 20 8.38 -5.49 23.91
CA PHE A 20 7.58 -6.65 24.29
C PHE A 20 7.64 -7.75 23.23
N ASN A 21 7.26 -8.97 23.63
CA ASN A 21 7.11 -10.09 22.71
C ASN A 21 5.63 -10.41 22.49
N LEU A 22 5.22 -10.60 21.24
CA LEU A 22 3.87 -11.03 20.88
C LEU A 22 3.91 -11.95 19.65
N GLY A 23 3.38 -13.17 19.78
CA GLY A 23 3.37 -14.13 18.67
C GLY A 23 4.78 -14.56 18.21
N GLY A 24 5.76 -14.49 19.12
CA GLY A 24 7.16 -14.74 18.82
C GLY A 24 7.87 -13.63 18.04
N TYR A 25 7.24 -12.46 17.88
CA TYR A 25 7.89 -11.25 17.40
C TYR A 25 8.35 -10.40 18.58
N ASP A 26 9.57 -9.91 18.52
CA ASP A 26 10.08 -8.89 19.42
C ASP A 26 9.78 -7.52 18.82
N PHE A 27 9.01 -6.71 19.55
CA PHE A 27 8.69 -5.34 19.18
C PHE A 27 9.55 -4.37 19.99
N SER A 28 10.21 -3.44 19.32
CA SER A 28 10.99 -2.37 19.92
C SER A 28 10.69 -1.03 19.25
N SER A 29 10.99 0.07 19.95
CA SER A 29 10.90 1.39 19.33
C SER A 29 11.93 1.51 18.21
N TYR A 30 11.58 2.21 17.12
CA TYR A 30 12.52 2.50 16.03
C TYR A 30 13.55 3.57 16.43
N THR A 31 13.19 4.47 17.36
CA THR A 31 14.11 5.47 17.91
C THR A 31 14.19 5.37 19.43
N GLU A 32 15.29 5.83 20.01
CA GLU A 32 15.44 5.93 21.48
C GLU A 32 14.64 7.10 22.07
N GLU A 33 14.13 8.00 21.23
CA GLU A 33 13.36 9.16 21.64
C GLU A 33 11.91 8.78 21.91
N TRP A 34 11.50 8.83 23.18
CA TRP A 34 10.15 8.43 23.60
C TRP A 34 9.05 9.26 22.92
N TRP A 35 9.29 10.55 22.65
CA TRP A 35 8.32 11.40 21.94
C TRP A 35 8.21 11.14 20.43
N ASN A 36 9.11 10.34 19.86
CA ASN A 36 9.12 10.06 18.44
C ASN A 36 8.23 8.85 18.15
N CYS A 37 6.97 9.16 17.83
CA CYS A 37 5.93 8.22 17.46
C CYS A 37 5.91 7.95 15.95
N ASP A 38 7.05 7.65 15.32
CA ASP A 38 7.10 7.44 13.87
C ASP A 38 7.00 5.97 13.48
N ALA A 39 7.69 5.09 14.21
CA ALA A 39 7.73 3.68 13.87
C ALA A 39 8.14 2.77 15.03
N TRP A 40 7.72 1.51 14.94
CA TRP A 40 8.25 0.39 15.71
C TRP A 40 9.06 -0.53 14.78
N VAL A 41 9.88 -1.41 15.36
CA VAL A 41 10.54 -2.51 14.67
C VAL A 41 9.97 -3.82 15.20
N ALA A 42 9.53 -4.69 14.29
CA ALA A 42 9.25 -6.08 14.61
C ALA A 42 10.43 -6.94 14.15
N SER A 43 10.92 -7.79 15.04
CA SER A 43 12.02 -8.72 14.77
C SER A 43 11.60 -10.17 15.01
N LYS A 44 12.01 -11.07 14.11
CA LYS A 44 11.81 -12.52 14.27
C LYS A 44 12.77 -13.31 13.39
N VAL A 45 13.15 -14.50 13.85
CA VAL A 45 13.84 -15.50 13.04
C VAL A 45 12.83 -16.46 12.42
N ILE A 46 12.88 -16.60 11.10
CA ILE A 46 12.00 -17.48 10.31
C ILE A 46 12.81 -18.60 9.69
N GLU A 47 12.33 -19.83 9.84
CA GLU A 47 12.87 -20.98 9.12
C GLU A 47 12.17 -21.15 7.76
N ALA A 48 12.95 -21.17 6.68
CA ALA A 48 12.45 -21.28 5.31
C ALA A 48 13.50 -21.87 4.35
N ASN A 49 13.10 -22.18 3.12
CA ASN A 49 14.05 -22.62 2.09
C ASN A 49 14.82 -21.43 1.51
N ASN A 50 14.14 -20.33 1.20
CA ASN A 50 14.70 -19.07 0.68
C ASN A 50 14.12 -17.84 1.41
N ALA A 51 14.71 -16.66 1.19
CA ALA A 51 14.34 -15.39 1.79
C ALA A 51 12.96 -14.92 1.35
N GLY A 52 12.55 -15.20 0.11
CA GLY A 52 11.21 -14.89 -0.39
C GLY A 52 10.11 -15.61 0.41
N GLU A 53 10.27 -16.91 0.64
CA GLU A 53 9.41 -17.72 1.50
C GLU A 53 9.44 -17.22 2.95
N ALA A 54 10.64 -16.90 3.47
CA ALA A 54 10.78 -16.36 4.82
C ALA A 54 10.01 -15.04 5.00
N ARG A 55 10.13 -14.12 4.05
CA ARG A 55 9.41 -12.84 4.02
C ARG A 55 7.90 -13.05 3.96
N TYR A 56 7.42 -13.93 3.08
CA TYR A 56 5.98 -14.20 2.97
C TYR A 56 5.40 -14.71 4.28
N LYS A 57 6.07 -15.68 4.93
CA LYS A 57 5.68 -16.19 6.26
C LYS A 57 5.72 -15.10 7.32
N PHE A 58 6.81 -14.32 7.37
CA PHE A 58 6.97 -13.23 8.32
C PHE A 58 5.81 -12.23 8.23
N ILE A 59 5.51 -11.73 7.03
CA ILE A 59 4.43 -10.75 6.86
C ILE A 59 3.08 -11.37 7.22
N THR A 60 2.77 -12.57 6.71
CA THR A 60 1.50 -13.25 6.97
C THR A 60 1.23 -13.42 8.47
N ASP A 61 2.25 -13.77 9.24
CA ASP A 61 2.15 -13.99 10.68
C ASP A 61 2.19 -12.69 11.50
N LEU A 62 2.84 -11.63 10.98
CA LEU A 62 2.97 -10.33 11.64
C LEU A 62 1.65 -9.53 11.57
N ILE A 63 0.94 -9.58 10.44
CA ILE A 63 -0.29 -8.79 10.22
C ILE A 63 -1.29 -8.93 11.38
N PRO A 64 -1.69 -10.15 11.80
CA PRO A 64 -2.65 -10.30 12.89
C PRO A 64 -2.13 -9.79 14.25
N GLN A 65 -0.82 -9.66 14.45
CA GLN A 65 -0.27 -9.08 15.68
C GLN A 65 -0.35 -7.56 15.64
N VAL A 66 0.00 -6.95 14.51
CA VAL A 66 -0.10 -5.50 14.32
C VAL A 66 -1.56 -5.03 14.40
N GLU A 67 -2.51 -5.81 13.88
CA GLU A 67 -3.95 -5.53 14.04
C GLU A 67 -4.39 -5.52 15.52
N LYS A 68 -3.86 -6.42 16.35
CA LYS A 68 -4.13 -6.38 17.80
C LYS A 68 -3.53 -5.12 18.43
N CYS A 69 -2.31 -4.75 18.03
CA CYS A 69 -1.66 -3.53 18.51
C CYS A 69 -2.46 -2.28 18.14
N SER A 70 -2.99 -2.17 16.91
CA SER A 70 -3.79 -1.02 16.47
C SER A 70 -5.10 -0.91 17.26
N VAL A 71 -5.76 -2.03 17.55
CA VAL A 71 -6.99 -2.04 18.36
C VAL A 71 -6.71 -1.61 19.81
N VAL A 72 -5.67 -2.15 20.44
CA VAL A 72 -5.36 -1.84 21.85
C VAL A 72 -4.88 -0.40 22.03
N SER A 73 -4.06 0.09 21.11
CA SER A 73 -3.54 1.46 21.15
C SER A 73 -4.52 2.51 20.64
N GLN A 74 -5.56 2.11 19.90
CA GLN A 74 -6.47 3.00 19.17
C GLN A 74 -5.73 3.96 18.22
N CYS A 75 -4.59 3.51 17.69
CA CYS A 75 -3.70 4.29 16.84
C CYS A 75 -3.58 3.68 15.44
N ALA A 76 -3.13 4.49 14.49
CA ALA A 76 -2.85 4.05 13.13
C ALA A 76 -1.57 3.18 13.10
N PHE A 77 -1.61 2.11 12.32
CA PHE A 77 -0.47 1.27 11.98
C PHE A 77 -0.47 1.02 10.47
N ARG A 78 0.69 1.18 9.83
CA ARG A 78 0.88 0.88 8.41
C ARG A 78 1.98 -0.14 8.25
N ILE A 79 1.63 -1.28 7.67
CA ILE A 79 2.53 -2.41 7.40
C ILE A 79 3.09 -2.41 5.98
N VAL A 80 2.52 -1.62 5.07
CA VAL A 80 2.96 -1.53 3.67
C VAL A 80 3.97 -0.41 3.48
N ALA A 81 4.83 -0.54 2.47
CA ALA A 81 5.82 0.47 2.10
C ALA A 81 6.68 0.93 3.30
N ASN A 82 7.24 -0.05 4.03
CA ASN A 82 8.22 0.19 5.08
C ASN A 82 9.50 -0.56 4.76
N SER A 83 10.62 -0.03 5.23
CA SER A 83 11.91 -0.71 5.09
C SER A 83 12.01 -1.95 5.97
N TYR A 84 12.80 -2.89 5.50
CA TYR A 84 13.16 -4.08 6.24
C TYR A 84 14.47 -4.65 5.71
N PHE A 85 15.07 -5.55 6.48
CA PHE A 85 16.15 -6.38 6.00
C PHE A 85 15.86 -7.85 6.26
N ILE A 86 16.54 -8.71 5.50
CA ILE A 86 16.55 -10.16 5.70
C ILE A 86 18.01 -10.58 5.78
N TYR A 87 18.40 -11.20 6.89
CA TYR A 87 19.76 -11.71 7.13
C TYR A 87 19.73 -13.22 7.38
N LYS A 88 20.43 -13.98 6.54
CA LYS A 88 20.58 -15.43 6.69
C LYS A 88 21.63 -15.74 7.76
N GLN A 89 21.21 -16.32 8.88
CA GLN A 89 22.06 -16.56 10.06
C GLN A 89 22.95 -17.80 9.93
N ASN A 90 22.59 -18.75 9.06
CA ASN A 90 23.35 -19.98 8.86
C ASN A 90 23.83 -20.11 7.42
N ASN A 91 25.03 -20.68 7.23
CA ASN A 91 25.64 -20.87 5.90
C ASN A 91 25.75 -19.55 5.11
N ASN A 92 26.16 -18.48 5.78
CA ASN A 92 26.38 -17.15 5.21
C ASN A 92 27.78 -16.62 5.58
N PRO A 93 28.86 -17.28 5.14
CA PRO A 93 30.23 -16.90 5.53
C PRO A 93 30.61 -15.50 5.06
N ASP A 94 29.98 -15.04 3.97
CA ASP A 94 30.16 -13.69 3.44
C ASP A 94 29.29 -12.65 4.15
N LYS A 95 28.42 -13.02 5.11
CA LYS A 95 27.54 -12.08 5.82
C LYS A 95 26.70 -11.21 4.89
N VAL A 96 26.19 -11.81 3.81
CA VAL A 96 25.31 -11.12 2.86
C VAL A 96 23.97 -10.81 3.51
N ILE A 97 23.45 -9.61 3.29
CA ILE A 97 22.15 -9.13 3.76
C ILE A 97 21.34 -8.62 2.58
N PHE A 98 20.04 -8.92 2.57
CA PHE A 98 19.08 -8.27 1.67
C PHE A 98 18.44 -7.09 2.37
N ILE A 99 18.42 -5.94 1.71
CA ILE A 99 17.84 -4.70 2.23
C ILE A 99 16.76 -4.23 1.28
N TYR A 100 15.59 -3.93 1.83
CA TYR A 100 14.52 -3.21 1.15
C TYR A 100 14.35 -1.88 1.86
N TYR A 101 14.75 -0.81 1.19
CA TYR A 101 14.65 0.56 1.69
C TYR A 101 13.42 1.23 1.09
N VAL A 102 12.69 1.97 1.92
CA VAL A 102 11.54 2.77 1.51
C VAL A 102 11.63 4.15 2.15
N ARG A 103 11.41 5.19 1.35
CA ARG A 103 11.20 6.56 1.83
C ARG A 103 9.95 7.18 1.25
N ASP A 104 9.33 8.07 2.02
CA ASP A 104 8.29 8.96 1.51
C ASP A 104 8.96 10.10 0.74
N VAL A 105 8.52 10.35 -0.49
CA VAL A 105 9.06 11.42 -1.35
C VAL A 105 8.09 12.60 -1.50
N GLY A 106 7.02 12.63 -0.70
CA GLY A 106 5.99 13.68 -0.75
C GLY A 106 5.14 13.61 -2.02
N HIS A 107 4.28 14.60 -2.21
CA HIS A 107 3.36 14.61 -3.35
C HIS A 107 3.95 15.26 -4.60
N THR A 108 3.69 14.65 -5.76
CA THR A 108 4.03 15.22 -7.08
C THR A 108 2.78 15.81 -7.73
N GLY A 109 2.86 17.07 -8.17
CA GLY A 109 1.76 17.71 -8.91
C GLY A 109 1.61 17.16 -10.33
N LEU A 110 0.37 16.97 -10.76
CA LEU A 110 0.04 16.73 -12.17
C LEU A 110 -0.30 18.04 -12.87
N HIS A 111 -0.04 18.12 -14.17
CA HIS A 111 -0.44 19.28 -14.96
C HIS A 111 -1.97 19.33 -15.09
N PHE A 112 -2.51 20.55 -15.01
CA PHE A 112 -3.91 20.86 -15.28
C PHE A 112 -3.92 22.12 -16.13
N ASP A 113 -3.93 21.93 -17.45
CA ASP A 113 -3.75 22.98 -18.45
C ASP A 113 -5.02 23.12 -19.30
N THR A 114 -4.88 23.77 -20.45
CA THR A 114 -5.94 24.16 -21.38
C THR A 114 -6.81 22.96 -21.76
N GLN A 115 -6.21 21.78 -21.98
CA GLN A 115 -6.95 20.58 -22.35
C GLN A 115 -7.90 20.11 -21.24
N GLU A 116 -7.46 20.11 -19.98
CA GLU A 116 -8.32 19.77 -18.83
C GLU A 116 -9.39 20.84 -18.59
N ILE A 117 -9.04 22.12 -18.72
CA ILE A 117 -9.96 23.25 -18.55
C ILE A 117 -11.12 23.15 -19.56
N GLU A 118 -10.83 22.79 -20.81
CA GLU A 118 -11.83 22.61 -21.87
C GLU A 118 -12.84 21.49 -21.57
N GLN A 119 -12.50 20.52 -20.70
CA GLN A 119 -13.44 19.46 -20.33
C GLN A 119 -14.41 19.87 -19.22
N LEU A 120 -14.09 20.88 -18.40
CA LEU A 120 -14.88 21.22 -17.22
C LEU A 120 -16.37 21.51 -17.54
N PRO A 121 -16.74 22.29 -18.57
CA PRO A 121 -18.14 22.53 -18.89
C PRO A 121 -18.91 21.26 -19.28
N LYS A 122 -18.23 20.22 -19.76
CA LYS A 122 -18.87 18.94 -20.12
C LYS A 122 -19.32 18.17 -18.86
N LEU A 123 -18.72 18.41 -17.70
CA LEU A 123 -19.11 17.77 -16.44
C LEU A 123 -20.49 18.24 -15.97
N ASP A 124 -20.91 19.46 -16.32
CA ASP A 124 -22.24 19.99 -16.00
C ASP A 124 -23.37 19.26 -16.75
N LEU A 125 -23.03 18.56 -17.85
CA LEU A 125 -23.98 17.77 -18.62
C LEU A 125 -24.35 16.44 -17.94
N ILE A 126 -23.62 16.03 -16.90
CA ILE A 126 -23.84 14.78 -16.19
C ILE A 126 -25.07 14.93 -15.28
N PRO A 127 -26.16 14.18 -15.51
CA PRO A 127 -27.40 14.35 -14.74
C PRO A 127 -27.25 14.03 -13.25
N ASN A 128 -26.36 13.09 -12.90
CA ASN A 128 -26.06 12.72 -11.52
C ASN A 128 -24.59 12.92 -11.18
N GLN A 129 -24.28 14.11 -10.65
CA GLN A 129 -22.93 14.48 -10.28
C GLN A 129 -22.39 13.79 -9.02
N LYS A 130 -23.20 13.02 -8.27
CA LYS A 130 -22.72 12.25 -7.10
C LYS A 130 -21.56 11.31 -7.46
N GLY A 131 -21.54 10.81 -8.69
CA GLY A 131 -20.44 9.98 -9.20
C GLY A 131 -19.08 10.69 -9.19
N LEU A 132 -19.04 12.00 -9.46
CA LEU A 132 -17.83 12.82 -9.46
C LEU A 132 -17.25 12.98 -8.06
N PHE A 133 -18.11 13.24 -7.06
CA PHE A 133 -17.70 13.33 -5.66
C PHE A 133 -16.96 12.06 -5.23
N TYR A 134 -17.50 10.88 -5.55
CA TYR A 134 -16.84 9.62 -5.17
C TYR A 134 -15.59 9.29 -5.99
N ILE A 135 -15.43 9.80 -7.23
CA ILE A 135 -14.14 9.73 -7.94
C ILE A 135 -13.09 10.53 -7.18
N MET A 136 -13.42 11.75 -6.74
CA MET A 136 -12.52 12.59 -5.95
C MET A 136 -12.15 11.90 -4.64
N GLU A 137 -13.12 11.33 -3.91
CA GLU A 137 -12.85 10.57 -2.69
C GLU A 137 -12.00 9.32 -2.95
N ALA A 138 -12.21 8.63 -4.08
CA ALA A 138 -11.37 7.50 -4.48
C ALA A 138 -9.92 7.91 -4.76
N ALA A 139 -9.72 9.08 -5.36
CA ALA A 139 -8.39 9.65 -5.58
C ALA A 139 -7.69 9.94 -4.24
N ASN A 140 -8.41 10.53 -3.28
CA ASN A 140 -7.90 10.87 -1.95
C ASN A 140 -7.69 9.67 -1.01
N ALA A 141 -8.27 8.50 -1.32
CA ALA A 141 -8.19 7.32 -0.46
C ALA A 141 -6.75 6.77 -0.35
N SER A 142 -6.29 6.60 0.89
CA SER A 142 -4.99 6.01 1.25
C SER A 142 -4.98 4.48 1.28
N THR A 143 -6.14 3.85 1.42
CA THR A 143 -6.22 2.37 1.42
C THR A 143 -6.89 1.85 0.16
N PHE A 144 -6.45 0.66 -0.27
CA PHE A 144 -7.05 -0.06 -1.39
C PHE A 144 -8.58 -0.26 -1.19
N TYR A 145 -9.02 -0.67 0.00
CA TYR A 145 -10.42 -0.94 0.29
C TYR A 145 -11.28 0.31 0.27
N THR A 146 -10.77 1.42 0.81
CA THR A 146 -11.46 2.71 0.75
C THR A 146 -11.57 3.17 -0.70
N ARG A 147 -10.47 3.09 -1.47
CA ARG A 147 -10.46 3.43 -2.90
C ARG A 147 -11.47 2.59 -3.69
N LEU A 148 -11.46 1.28 -3.51
CA LEU A 148 -12.41 0.36 -4.14
C LEU A 148 -13.86 0.71 -3.78
N SER A 149 -14.13 0.99 -2.51
CA SER A 149 -15.46 1.36 -2.03
C SER A 149 -15.95 2.66 -2.66
N MET A 150 -15.08 3.67 -2.77
CA MET A 150 -15.41 4.94 -3.39
C MET A 150 -15.63 4.79 -4.91
N LEU A 151 -14.84 3.97 -5.60
CA LEU A 151 -15.08 3.68 -7.03
C LEU A 151 -16.40 2.94 -7.27
N LEU A 152 -16.79 2.01 -6.38
CA LEU A 152 -18.10 1.37 -6.43
C LEU A 152 -19.22 2.40 -6.22
N ALA A 153 -19.10 3.26 -5.21
CA ALA A 153 -20.04 4.34 -4.94
C ALA A 153 -20.13 5.35 -6.09
N SER A 154 -19.01 5.60 -6.81
CA SER A 154 -19.00 6.43 -8.01
C SER A 154 -19.82 5.82 -9.14
N ALA A 155 -19.65 4.52 -9.41
CA ALA A 155 -20.42 3.82 -10.43
C ALA A 155 -21.92 3.82 -10.09
N GLU A 156 -22.28 3.53 -8.83
CA GLU A 156 -23.67 3.64 -8.34
C GLU A 156 -24.18 5.08 -8.46
N GLY A 157 -23.33 6.08 -8.18
CA GLY A 157 -23.62 7.50 -8.31
C GLY A 157 -23.96 7.91 -9.73
N PHE A 158 -23.16 7.52 -10.73
CA PHE A 158 -23.48 7.83 -12.13
C PHE A 158 -24.70 7.05 -12.64
N ALA A 159 -24.89 5.81 -12.21
CA ALA A 159 -26.07 5.02 -12.57
C ALA A 159 -27.37 5.68 -12.09
N GLY A 160 -27.31 6.38 -10.95
CA GLY A 160 -28.46 7.05 -10.37
C GLY A 160 -29.44 6.10 -9.71
N GLU A 161 -30.60 6.65 -9.36
CA GLU A 161 -31.55 6.00 -8.47
C GLU A 161 -32.92 5.87 -9.15
N ILE A 162 -33.53 4.69 -9.00
CA ILE A 162 -34.92 4.43 -9.39
C ILE A 162 -35.79 4.24 -8.14
N ARG A 163 -37.01 4.77 -8.19
CA ARG A 163 -38.03 4.52 -7.17
C ARG A 163 -38.74 3.21 -7.47
N ALA A 164 -38.63 2.24 -6.56
CA ALA A 164 -39.38 1.00 -6.60
C ALA A 164 -40.28 0.92 -5.35
N LYS A 165 -41.59 1.06 -5.56
CA LYS A 165 -42.58 1.14 -4.47
C LYS A 165 -42.25 2.30 -3.51
N ASN A 166 -41.81 1.98 -2.29
CA ASN A 166 -41.47 2.92 -1.21
C ASN A 166 -39.96 2.95 -0.91
N GLN A 167 -39.13 2.40 -1.80
CA GLN A 167 -37.68 2.36 -1.63
C GLN A 167 -36.99 2.95 -2.85
N THR A 168 -35.92 3.69 -2.57
CA THR A 168 -34.98 4.18 -3.57
C THR A 168 -33.84 3.19 -3.68
N ARG A 169 -33.52 2.76 -4.90
CA ARG A 169 -32.42 1.82 -5.16
C ARG A 169 -31.64 2.27 -6.39
N THR A 170 -30.36 1.91 -6.46
CA THR A 170 -29.53 2.17 -7.63
C THR A 170 -30.14 1.54 -8.88
N ASP A 171 -30.11 2.27 -10.00
CA ASP A 171 -30.49 1.75 -11.31
C ASP A 171 -29.47 0.68 -11.76
N GLN A 172 -29.83 -0.58 -11.56
CA GLN A 172 -28.97 -1.71 -11.89
C GLN A 172 -28.72 -1.85 -13.39
N THR A 173 -29.66 -1.42 -14.24
CA THR A 173 -29.50 -1.47 -15.69
C THR A 173 -28.50 -0.41 -16.15
N ALA A 174 -28.62 0.81 -15.65
CA ALA A 174 -27.63 1.86 -15.92
C ALA A 174 -26.24 1.47 -15.38
N LEU A 175 -26.18 0.88 -14.18
CA LEU A 175 -24.93 0.41 -13.57
C LEU A 175 -24.25 -0.71 -14.39
N GLU A 176 -25.01 -1.69 -14.87
CA GLU A 176 -24.48 -2.73 -15.75
C GLU A 176 -23.97 -2.15 -17.08
N ASN A 177 -24.64 -1.14 -17.65
CA ASN A 177 -24.18 -0.45 -18.85
C ASN A 177 -22.85 0.29 -18.64
N ILE A 178 -22.65 0.90 -17.46
CA ILE A 178 -21.41 1.60 -17.11
C ILE A 178 -20.25 0.59 -16.96
N LEU A 179 -20.46 -0.49 -16.20
CA LEU A 179 -19.39 -1.43 -15.84
C LEU A 179 -19.15 -2.51 -16.92
N GLY A 180 -20.15 -2.78 -17.75
CA GLY A 180 -20.23 -3.96 -18.61
C GLY A 180 -20.64 -5.21 -17.83
N SER A 181 -21.33 -6.13 -18.51
CA SER A 181 -21.95 -7.32 -17.88
C SER A 181 -20.99 -8.21 -17.09
N GLU A 182 -19.76 -8.40 -17.56
CA GLU A 182 -18.78 -9.26 -16.88
C GLU A 182 -18.36 -8.68 -15.52
N LEU A 183 -17.89 -7.42 -15.51
CA LEU A 183 -17.45 -6.74 -14.31
C LEU A 183 -18.64 -6.50 -13.35
N TYR A 184 -19.79 -6.12 -13.89
CA TYR A 184 -21.01 -5.97 -13.09
C TYR A 184 -21.37 -7.26 -12.35
N LYS A 185 -21.41 -8.42 -13.03
CA LYS A 185 -21.67 -9.71 -12.39
C LYS A 185 -20.63 -10.01 -11.32
N LYS A 186 -19.35 -9.77 -11.57
CA LYS A 186 -18.28 -9.98 -10.59
C LYS A 186 -18.48 -9.15 -9.32
N LEU A 187 -18.90 -7.89 -9.46
CA LEU A 187 -19.04 -6.95 -8.34
C LEU A 187 -20.38 -7.05 -7.60
N TYR A 188 -21.49 -7.26 -8.33
CA TYR A 188 -22.86 -7.07 -7.82
C TYR A 188 -23.73 -8.33 -7.83
N SER A 189 -23.22 -9.50 -8.20
CA SER A 189 -23.99 -10.75 -8.10
C SER A 189 -24.55 -10.95 -6.69
N TYR A 190 -25.83 -11.31 -6.61
CA TYR A 190 -26.50 -11.46 -5.32
C TYR A 190 -25.82 -12.54 -4.46
N GLY A 191 -25.46 -12.19 -3.22
CA GLY A 191 -24.82 -13.08 -2.24
C GLY A 191 -23.36 -13.45 -2.52
N THR A 192 -22.85 -13.26 -3.74
CA THR A 192 -21.50 -13.67 -4.14
C THR A 192 -20.63 -12.53 -4.66
N GLY A 193 -21.25 -11.40 -5.03
CA GLY A 193 -20.60 -10.23 -5.57
C GLY A 193 -19.61 -9.60 -4.59
N LEU A 194 -18.50 -9.09 -5.12
CA LEU A 194 -17.42 -8.53 -4.31
C LEU A 194 -17.88 -7.32 -3.48
N ARG A 195 -18.81 -6.50 -3.98
CA ARG A 195 -19.40 -5.39 -3.22
C ARG A 195 -20.08 -5.90 -1.95
N HIS A 196 -20.83 -6.99 -2.05
CA HIS A 196 -21.45 -7.62 -0.88
C HIS A 196 -20.37 -8.13 0.08
N LYS A 197 -19.42 -8.92 -0.41
CA LYS A 197 -18.33 -9.47 0.43
C LYS A 197 -17.53 -8.39 1.17
N LEU A 198 -17.18 -7.31 0.47
CA LEU A 198 -16.43 -6.17 1.01
C LEU A 198 -17.12 -5.54 2.23
N PHE A 199 -18.42 -5.25 2.12
CA PHE A 199 -19.18 -4.63 3.20
C PHE A 199 -19.72 -5.60 4.26
N HIS A 200 -19.52 -6.91 4.07
CA HIS A 200 -19.88 -7.95 5.04
C HIS A 200 -18.66 -8.66 5.65
N GLY A 201 -17.46 -8.06 5.51
CA GLY A 201 -16.24 -8.51 6.20
C GLY A 201 -15.56 -9.74 5.58
N ASN A 202 -15.95 -10.17 4.38
CA ASN A 202 -15.31 -11.27 3.67
C ASN A 202 -14.24 -10.71 2.72
N ILE A 203 -13.09 -10.37 3.30
CA ILE A 203 -11.97 -9.74 2.61
C ILE A 203 -11.15 -10.83 1.89
N GLN A 204 -11.12 -10.81 0.56
CA GLN A 204 -10.24 -11.64 -0.28
C GLN A 204 -9.21 -10.75 -0.99
N ALA A 205 -8.20 -11.31 -1.65
CA ALA A 205 -7.34 -10.50 -2.53
C ALA A 205 -8.16 -9.95 -3.71
N PHE A 206 -8.08 -8.64 -3.96
CA PHE A 206 -8.91 -7.91 -4.92
C PHE A 206 -8.08 -7.29 -6.06
N ASP A 207 -6.92 -7.87 -6.36
CA ASP A 207 -5.90 -7.27 -7.23
C ASP A 207 -6.45 -6.83 -8.61
N GLY A 208 -6.09 -5.61 -9.02
CA GLY A 208 -6.41 -5.02 -10.32
C GLY A 208 -7.86 -4.53 -10.50
N LEU A 209 -8.72 -4.65 -9.48
CA LEU A 209 -10.13 -4.23 -9.59
C LEU A 209 -10.32 -2.73 -9.58
N THR A 210 -9.49 -1.99 -8.84
CA THR A 210 -9.55 -0.53 -8.78
C THR A 210 -9.31 0.08 -10.16
N GLU A 211 -8.32 -0.43 -10.89
CA GLU A 211 -7.96 0.00 -12.24
C GLU A 211 -9.08 -0.34 -13.22
N GLN A 212 -9.59 -1.57 -13.18
CA GLN A 212 -10.70 -2.00 -14.05
C GLN A 212 -11.95 -1.15 -13.88
N ILE A 213 -12.35 -0.83 -12.64
CA ILE A 213 -13.53 0.01 -12.40
C ILE A 213 -13.26 1.44 -12.86
N TYR A 214 -12.08 1.98 -12.56
CA TYR A 214 -11.69 3.33 -12.97
C TYR A 214 -11.73 3.48 -14.51
N ASP A 215 -11.21 2.51 -15.25
CA ASP A 215 -11.22 2.50 -16.71
C ASP A 215 -12.64 2.44 -17.29
N LYS A 216 -13.56 1.71 -16.65
CA LYS A 216 -14.98 1.72 -17.02
C LYS A 216 -15.64 3.07 -16.80
N LEU A 217 -15.36 3.71 -15.66
CA LEU A 217 -15.87 5.06 -15.38
C LEU A 217 -15.34 6.09 -16.39
N ARG A 218 -14.04 6.04 -16.72
CA ARG A 218 -13.45 6.88 -17.76
C ARG A 218 -14.08 6.66 -19.13
N THR A 219 -14.26 5.39 -19.51
CA THR A 219 -14.90 5.03 -20.79
C THR A 219 -16.33 5.54 -20.85
N TYR A 220 -17.08 5.44 -19.75
CA TYR A 220 -18.42 5.98 -19.64
C TYR A 220 -18.44 7.51 -19.82
N LEU A 221 -17.55 8.24 -19.11
CA LEU A 221 -17.44 9.70 -19.24
C LEU A 221 -17.08 10.14 -20.67
N LYS A 222 -16.13 9.44 -21.31
CA LYS A 222 -15.73 9.68 -22.69
C LYS A 222 -16.84 9.40 -23.70
N THR A 223 -17.53 8.27 -23.57
CA THR A 223 -18.53 7.85 -24.56
C THR A 223 -19.87 8.56 -24.43
N GLN A 224 -20.30 8.89 -23.22
CA GLN A 224 -21.61 9.52 -22.98
C GLN A 224 -21.56 11.04 -22.99
N PHE A 225 -20.45 11.63 -22.57
CA PHE A 225 -20.33 13.08 -22.38
C PHE A 225 -19.17 13.71 -23.15
N ASP A 226 -18.46 12.94 -23.98
CA ASP A 226 -17.28 13.40 -24.74
C ASP A 226 -16.18 14.02 -23.85
N ILE A 227 -16.05 13.55 -22.62
CA ILE A 227 -15.00 14.02 -21.71
C ILE A 227 -13.69 13.29 -22.04
N GLN A 228 -12.68 14.04 -22.46
CA GLN A 228 -11.35 13.49 -22.77
C GLN A 228 -10.44 13.59 -21.53
N LEU A 229 -9.93 12.46 -21.04
CA LEU A 229 -9.03 12.41 -19.88
C LEU A 229 -7.69 11.83 -20.33
N GLU A 230 -6.56 12.38 -19.87
CA GLU A 230 -5.22 11.89 -20.22
C GLU A 230 -5.08 10.38 -19.96
N GLU A 231 -4.69 9.63 -20.99
CA GLU A 231 -4.59 8.16 -21.00
C GLU A 231 -3.18 7.67 -20.66
N ASN A 232 -2.17 8.51 -20.81
CA ASN A 232 -0.76 8.15 -20.65
C ASN A 232 -0.19 8.48 -19.27
N VAL A 233 -1.04 8.68 -18.26
CA VAL A 233 -0.55 8.92 -16.89
C VAL A 233 -0.11 7.60 -16.27
N VAL A 234 1.20 7.37 -16.23
CA VAL A 234 1.80 6.18 -15.61
C VAL A 234 1.91 6.37 -14.11
N HIS A 235 1.19 5.56 -13.33
CA HIS A 235 1.19 5.57 -11.86
C HIS A 235 1.03 6.98 -11.23
N PRO A 236 0.04 7.81 -11.64
CA PRO A 236 -0.15 9.09 -10.99
C PRO A 236 -0.45 8.88 -9.52
N GLN A 237 0.31 9.56 -8.67
CA GLN A 237 -0.13 9.79 -7.32
C GLN A 237 -1.43 10.60 -7.37
N ARG A 238 -2.45 10.14 -6.65
CA ARG A 238 -3.80 10.76 -6.68
C ARG A 238 -4.21 11.37 -5.34
N ASN A 239 -3.35 11.30 -4.34
CA ASN A 239 -3.58 11.74 -2.97
C ASN A 239 -2.34 12.49 -2.44
N PHE A 240 -2.50 13.19 -1.32
CA PHE A 240 -1.40 13.93 -0.68
C PHE A 240 -0.41 13.05 0.10
N SER A 241 -0.69 11.76 0.21
CA SER A 241 -0.02 10.82 1.12
C SER A 241 0.45 9.57 0.37
N ASP A 242 1.33 8.79 0.99
CA ASP A 242 1.70 7.44 0.54
C ASP A 242 2.43 7.39 -0.83
N ASN A 243 3.25 8.39 -1.14
CA ASN A 243 4.18 8.32 -2.28
C ASN A 243 5.53 7.83 -1.83
N PHE A 244 5.89 6.63 -2.26
CA PHE A 244 7.08 5.97 -1.80
C PHE A 244 8.04 5.70 -2.94
N GLN A 245 9.31 6.03 -2.69
CA GLN A 245 10.41 5.48 -3.46
C GLN A 245 10.98 4.29 -2.68
N TYR A 246 11.24 3.20 -3.38
CA TYR A 246 11.89 2.04 -2.79
C TYR A 246 13.10 1.61 -3.61
N ALA A 247 14.05 0.99 -2.92
CA ALA A 247 15.20 0.34 -3.49
C ALA A 247 15.42 -1.00 -2.80
N SER A 248 15.92 -1.97 -3.54
CA SER A 248 16.37 -3.24 -2.97
C SER A 248 17.79 -3.54 -3.41
N THR A 249 18.63 -3.94 -2.45
CA THR A 249 20.04 -4.27 -2.70
C THR A 249 20.48 -5.45 -1.84
N PHE A 250 21.58 -6.05 -2.25
CA PHE A 250 22.33 -7.02 -1.46
C PHE A 250 23.68 -6.41 -1.09
N GLU A 251 23.98 -6.41 0.20
CA GLU A 251 25.23 -5.86 0.73
C GLU A 251 25.98 -6.90 1.53
N LYS A 252 27.31 -6.73 1.62
CA LYS A 252 28.17 -7.52 2.49
C LYS A 252 28.37 -6.81 3.82
N LEU A 253 27.87 -7.36 4.92
CA LEU A 253 28.10 -6.78 6.25
C LEU A 253 29.53 -7.02 6.72
N LYS A 254 30.14 -5.98 7.32
CA LYS A 254 31.40 -6.12 8.04
C LYS A 254 31.25 -7.01 9.27
N ASP A 255 30.19 -6.77 10.03
CA ASP A 255 29.94 -7.41 11.31
C ASP A 255 28.44 -7.47 11.63
N GLU A 256 28.02 -8.56 12.30
CA GLU A 256 26.62 -8.78 12.69
C GLU A 256 26.14 -7.80 13.76
N LYS A 257 27.05 -7.16 14.51
CA LYS A 257 26.69 -6.09 15.45
C LYS A 257 26.03 -4.88 14.78
N TYR A 258 26.15 -4.75 13.46
CA TYR A 258 25.51 -3.70 12.67
C TYR A 258 24.15 -4.11 12.09
N LEU A 259 23.58 -5.24 12.52
CA LEU A 259 22.22 -5.67 12.17
C LEU A 259 21.16 -4.81 12.90
N ASP A 260 21.17 -3.52 12.62
CA ASP A 260 20.24 -2.53 13.14
C ASP A 260 19.55 -1.83 11.96
N LEU A 261 18.21 -1.83 11.97
CA LEU A 261 17.44 -1.35 10.83
C LEU A 261 17.58 0.16 10.64
N LYS A 262 17.67 0.93 11.73
CA LYS A 262 17.83 2.38 11.66
C LYS A 262 19.19 2.74 11.09
N LEU A 263 20.25 2.13 11.62
CA LEU A 263 21.61 2.31 11.15
C LEU A 263 21.75 1.96 9.66
N ILE A 264 21.06 0.91 9.19
CA ILE A 264 21.02 0.54 7.78
C ILE A 264 20.24 1.57 6.95
N GLU A 265 19.06 2.03 7.38
CA GLU A 265 18.29 3.05 6.65
C GLU A 265 19.07 4.36 6.47
N GLU A 266 19.87 4.77 7.46
CA GLU A 266 20.72 5.97 7.39
C GLU A 266 21.73 5.93 6.22
N VAL A 267 22.08 4.75 5.69
CA VAL A 267 22.95 4.61 4.51
C VAL A 267 22.24 4.98 3.21
N PHE A 268 20.94 4.73 3.14
CA PHE A 268 20.12 4.93 1.93
C PHE A 268 19.34 6.24 1.93
N ASP A 269 19.40 6.98 3.04
CA ASP A 269 18.82 8.31 3.14
C ASP A 269 19.71 9.35 2.43
N ASP A 270 19.23 9.91 1.31
CA ASP A 270 19.96 10.94 0.57
C ASP A 270 20.10 12.25 1.35
N ASP A 271 19.22 12.50 2.31
CA ASP A 271 19.27 13.69 3.15
C ASP A 271 20.30 13.54 4.29
N ASN A 272 20.85 12.33 4.50
CA ASN A 272 21.89 12.10 5.49
C ASN A 272 23.28 12.53 4.98
N PRO A 273 23.89 13.61 5.52
CA PRO A 273 25.20 14.08 5.08
C PRO A 273 26.33 13.09 5.40
N LYS A 274 26.10 12.14 6.30
CA LYS A 274 27.07 11.13 6.72
C LYS A 274 26.87 9.77 6.06
N LYS A 275 25.96 9.63 5.09
CA LYS A 275 25.61 8.32 4.52
C LYS A 275 26.82 7.49 4.07
N HIS A 276 27.82 8.12 3.44
CA HIS A 276 29.04 7.42 3.00
C HIS A 276 29.98 6.99 4.13
N GLU A 277 30.01 7.72 5.24
CA GLU A 277 30.76 7.31 6.44
C GLU A 277 30.07 6.10 7.08
N THR A 278 28.75 6.17 7.22
CA THR A 278 27.91 5.10 7.75
C THR A 278 27.98 3.84 6.87
N GLU A 279 27.90 3.99 5.55
CA GLU A 279 28.08 2.92 4.56
C GLU A 279 29.41 2.19 4.77
N ARG A 280 30.52 2.95 4.81
CA ARG A 280 31.87 2.41 5.04
C ARG A 280 32.05 1.81 6.43
N LEU A 281 31.23 2.18 7.41
CA LEU A 281 31.28 1.59 8.75
C LEU A 281 30.63 0.20 8.76
N ILE A 282 29.56 0.02 7.98
CA ILE A 282 28.66 -1.13 8.06
C ILE A 282 28.97 -2.18 6.99
N PHE A 283 29.24 -1.74 5.76
CA PHE A 283 29.32 -2.61 4.59
C PHE A 283 30.75 -2.71 4.03
N ASP A 284 31.12 -3.91 3.58
CA ASP A 284 32.33 -4.18 2.79
C ASP A 284 32.10 -3.97 1.28
N GLY A 285 30.84 -3.85 0.85
CA GLY A 285 30.44 -3.50 -0.50
C GLY A 285 29.23 -4.27 -1.01
N TYR A 286 28.81 -3.88 -2.21
CA TYR A 286 27.69 -4.47 -2.95
C TYR A 286 27.97 -5.91 -3.38
N VAL A 287 26.92 -6.72 -3.42
CA VAL A 287 26.96 -8.10 -3.92
C VAL A 287 25.83 -8.31 -4.93
N GLU A 288 26.10 -9.05 -6.01
CA GLU A 288 25.01 -9.52 -6.88
C GLU A 288 24.09 -10.49 -6.13
N SER A 289 22.82 -10.57 -6.54
CA SER A 289 21.83 -11.46 -5.92
C SER A 289 22.35 -12.91 -5.85
N PRO A 290 22.57 -13.47 -4.65
CA PRO A 290 23.02 -14.86 -4.54
C PRO A 290 21.94 -15.83 -5.01
N GLU A 291 22.31 -16.91 -5.69
CA GLU A 291 21.35 -17.94 -6.17
C GLU A 291 20.55 -18.61 -5.03
N ASP A 292 21.14 -18.65 -3.83
CA ASP A 292 20.61 -19.31 -2.63
C ASP A 292 19.90 -18.36 -1.65
N TYR A 293 19.63 -17.11 -2.05
CA TYR A 293 18.95 -16.10 -1.23
C TYR A 293 17.46 -16.00 -1.55
#